data_AF-A0A1I8C8Q5-F1
#
_entry.id   AF-A0A1I8C8Q5-F1
#
_cell.length_a   1.000
_cell.length_b   1.000
_cell.length_c   1.000
_cell.angle_alpha   90.00
_cell.angle_beta   90.00
_cell.angle_gamma   90.00
#
_symmetry.space_group_name_H-M   'P 1'
#
loop_
_entity.id
_entity.type
_entity.pdbx_description
1 polymer ?
#
loop_
_entity_poly.entity_id
_entity_poly.type
_entity_poly.pdbx_seq_one_letter_code
_entity_poly.pdbx_strand_id
1 'polypeptide(L)'
;LYPLFKPYKIISISIIIFLNESSSFRISPFLIFILGITPPLSGSILSICTALIFHNDAISNYNWQCGRARLPSLSRIINLPVERVFWQILILAHIPIRILEMTAQYSRYERAQNVKYSDSLVFRLFRQVYIVSGVLELLFLTGLSIIGERENTQLHVIFFYLFGISGIVFMIANTYLHRQTLYHTSPNGVLSFRLKVLFMVLYLIISPIMVTAFYMYWKKCLKMGYEVFALCEYLEVLINIMFHSTCYLDIKDRVVLIIRYVDKIDILKDADLAGSLKSKEKIILAIN
;
A
#
# COMPACT_ATOMS: atom_id res chain seq x y z
N LEU A 1 5.54 21.08 28.51
CA LEU A 1 5.34 19.66 28.90
C LEU A 1 5.41 18.78 27.66
N TYR A 2 6.57 18.18 27.42
CA TYR A 2 6.77 17.22 26.33
C TYR A 2 5.99 15.93 26.63
N PRO A 3 5.24 15.35 25.68
CA PRO A 3 4.67 14.02 25.88
C PRO A 3 5.83 13.02 26.00
N LEU A 4 5.93 12.37 27.16
CA LEU A 4 6.85 11.27 27.43
C LEU A 4 6.47 10.10 26.51
N PHE A 5 7.11 10.03 25.35
CA PHE A 5 7.11 8.83 24.51
C PHE A 5 7.85 7.71 25.24
N LYS A 6 7.39 6.45 25.10
CA LYS A 6 8.19 5.30 25.55
C LYS A 6 9.58 5.37 24.88
N PRO A 7 10.68 5.04 25.59
CA PRO A 7 12.02 5.18 25.06
C PRO A 7 12.17 4.42 23.73
N TYR A 8 12.62 5.13 22.69
CA TYR A 8 12.84 4.61 21.35
C TYR A 8 14.03 3.64 21.36
N LYS A 9 13.79 2.33 21.46
CA LYS A 9 14.79 1.30 21.15
C LYS A 9 14.97 1.22 19.62
N ILE A 10 16.21 1.16 19.15
CA ILE A 10 16.55 0.81 17.75
C ILE A 10 15.87 -0.52 17.43
N ILE A 11 15.05 -0.56 16.38
CA ILE A 11 14.14 -1.68 16.11
C ILE A 11 14.83 -2.72 15.22
N SER A 12 14.98 -3.93 15.76
CA SER A 12 15.11 -5.18 15.02
C SER A 12 13.72 -5.79 14.84
N ILE A 13 13.15 -5.78 13.63
CA ILE A 13 11.94 -6.58 13.31
C ILE A 13 12.43 -7.95 12.86
N SER A 14 12.16 -8.99 13.65
CA SER A 14 12.47 -10.36 13.27
C SER A 14 11.28 -11.05 12.66
N ILE A 15 11.32 -11.23 11.34
CA ILE A 15 10.43 -12.14 10.63
C ILE A 15 11.14 -13.48 10.63
N ILE A 16 10.61 -14.45 11.38
CA ILE A 16 11.14 -15.80 11.41
C ILE A 16 10.48 -16.54 10.23
N ILE A 17 11.23 -16.70 9.14
CA ILE A 17 10.82 -17.57 8.03
C ILE A 17 11.54 -18.90 8.24
N PHE A 18 10.80 -19.98 8.43
CA PHE A 18 11.35 -21.33 8.53
C PHE A 18 11.86 -21.78 7.15
N LEU A 19 13.11 -21.45 6.84
CA LEU A 19 13.85 -21.97 5.69
C LEU A 19 15.11 -22.67 6.19
N ASN A 20 15.45 -23.77 5.53
CA ASN A 20 16.33 -24.84 5.98
C ASN A 20 17.84 -24.49 6.06
N GLU A 21 18.23 -23.20 6.16
CA GLU A 21 19.64 -22.81 6.25
C GLU A 21 19.90 -21.60 7.16
N SER A 22 21.01 -21.71 7.89
CA SER A 22 21.49 -20.82 8.96
C SER A 22 22.06 -19.50 8.44
N SER A 23 21.20 -18.57 7.99
CA SER A 23 21.63 -17.21 7.66
C SER A 23 20.67 -16.15 8.22
N SER A 24 21.22 -15.07 8.78
CA SER A 24 20.45 -13.89 9.20
C SER A 24 20.51 -12.83 8.12
N PHE A 25 19.40 -12.60 7.41
CA PHE A 25 19.33 -11.63 6.33
C PHE A 25 18.88 -10.27 6.87
N ARG A 26 19.64 -9.22 6.56
CA ARG A 26 19.29 -7.82 6.92
C ARG A 26 18.81 -7.09 5.68
N ILE A 27 17.53 -6.75 5.64
CA ILE A 27 16.96 -5.95 4.54
C ILE A 27 16.99 -4.47 4.93
N SER A 28 17.61 -3.65 4.10
CA SER A 28 17.59 -2.20 4.28
C SER A 28 16.17 -1.66 4.06
N PRO A 29 15.68 -0.75 4.93
CA PRO A 29 14.48 0.06 4.68
C PRO A 29 14.37 0.66 3.29
N PHE A 30 15.50 1.13 2.79
CA PHE A 30 15.60 1.75 1.48
C PHE A 30 15.31 0.74 0.37
N LEU A 31 15.80 -0.49 0.51
CA LEU A 31 15.55 -1.55 -0.46
C LEU A 31 14.07 -1.94 -0.51
N ILE A 32 13.41 -2.03 0.65
CA ILE A 32 11.95 -2.32 0.72
C ILE A 32 11.16 -1.20 0.06
N PHE A 33 11.54 0.06 0.31
CA PHE A 33 10.91 1.20 -0.34
C PHE A 33 11.05 1.16 -1.87
N ILE A 34 12.26 0.91 -2.37
CA ILE A 34 12.52 0.81 -3.82
C ILE A 34 11.73 -0.37 -4.43
N LEU A 35 11.80 -1.54 -3.82
CA LEU A 35 11.04 -2.71 -4.29
C LEU A 35 9.52 -2.52 -4.16
N GLY A 36 9.08 -1.67 -3.23
CA GLY A 36 7.69 -1.26 -3.09
C GLY A 36 7.26 -0.35 -4.23
N ILE A 37 7.94 0.75 -4.52
CA ILE A 37 7.37 1.77 -5.42
C ILE A 37 7.81 1.64 -6.86
N THR A 38 9.00 1.11 -7.11
CA THR A 38 9.51 0.98 -8.47
C THR A 38 8.60 0.12 -9.34
N PRO A 39 8.08 -1.05 -8.92
CA PRO A 39 7.27 -1.88 -9.81
C PRO A 39 5.95 -1.24 -10.30
N PRO A 40 5.07 -0.67 -9.46
CA PRO A 40 3.84 -0.05 -9.97
C PRO A 40 4.13 1.18 -10.85
N LEU A 41 5.18 1.96 -10.53
CA LEU A 41 5.58 3.12 -11.32
C LEU A 41 6.15 2.70 -12.68
N SER A 42 7.11 1.77 -12.70
CA SER A 42 7.70 1.28 -13.93
C SER A 42 6.68 0.51 -14.78
N GLY A 43 5.79 -0.25 -14.15
CA GLY A 43 4.71 -0.96 -14.85
C GLY A 43 3.74 -0.01 -15.54
N SER A 44 3.37 1.08 -14.87
CA SER A 44 2.56 2.14 -15.49
C SER A 44 3.27 2.77 -16.69
N ILE A 45 4.52 3.21 -16.50
CA ILE A 45 5.29 3.90 -17.55
C ILE A 45 5.55 2.98 -18.73
N LEU A 46 6.03 1.76 -18.49
CA LEU A 46 6.30 0.79 -19.55
C LEU A 46 5.04 0.45 -20.34
N SER A 47 3.92 0.18 -19.66
CA SER A 47 2.66 -0.13 -20.34
C SER A 47 2.18 1.05 -21.20
N ILE A 48 2.23 2.28 -20.69
CA ILE A 48 1.85 3.48 -21.44
C ILE A 48 2.78 3.71 -22.63
N CYS A 49 4.10 3.65 -22.42
CA CYS A 49 5.08 3.86 -23.49
C CYS A 49 4.96 2.80 -24.59
N THR A 50 4.84 1.52 -24.23
CA THR A 50 4.65 0.43 -25.18
C THR A 50 3.37 0.62 -25.98
N ALA A 51 2.26 0.98 -25.33
CA ALA A 51 1.00 1.20 -26.03
C ALA A 51 1.06 2.40 -26.98
N LEU A 52 1.71 3.50 -26.58
CA LEU A 52 1.86 4.68 -27.43
C LEU A 52 2.76 4.46 -28.64
N ILE A 53 3.84 3.65 -28.50
CA ILE A 53 4.83 3.40 -29.55
C ILE A 53 4.37 2.31 -30.52
N PHE A 54 3.87 1.18 -29.99
CA PHE A 54 3.62 -0.03 -30.79
C PHE A 54 2.13 -0.29 -31.06
N HIS A 55 1.22 0.22 -30.23
CA HIS A 55 -0.21 -0.09 -30.30
C HIS A 55 -1.10 1.16 -30.34
N ASN A 56 -0.60 2.26 -30.92
CA ASN A 56 -1.28 3.56 -30.91
C ASN A 56 -2.70 3.47 -31.49
N ASP A 57 -2.87 2.81 -32.64
CA ASP A 57 -4.19 2.66 -33.28
C ASP A 57 -5.18 1.89 -32.41
N ALA A 58 -4.71 0.87 -31.68
CA ALA A 58 -5.54 0.05 -30.81
C ALA A 58 -6.04 0.80 -29.56
N ILE A 59 -5.35 1.88 -29.17
CA ILE A 59 -5.71 2.73 -28.01
C ILE A 59 -6.38 4.05 -28.41
N SER A 60 -6.15 4.57 -29.61
CA SER A 60 -6.66 5.89 -30.07
C SER A 60 -7.83 5.80 -31.07
N ASN A 61 -8.06 4.62 -31.64
CA ASN A 61 -9.08 4.39 -32.66
C ASN A 61 -10.00 3.22 -32.31
N TYR A 62 -10.48 3.18 -31.06
CA TYR A 62 -11.50 2.21 -30.66
C TYR A 62 -12.84 2.89 -30.38
N ASN A 63 -13.90 2.23 -30.81
CA ASN A 63 -15.26 2.61 -30.49
C ASN A 63 -15.67 1.89 -29.21
N TRP A 64 -16.25 2.65 -28.30
CA TRP A 64 -16.88 2.12 -27.10
C TRP A 64 -18.37 2.47 -27.13
N GLN A 65 -19.08 2.30 -26.01
CA GLN A 65 -20.51 2.54 -25.84
C GLN A 65 -21.06 3.77 -26.57
N CYS A 66 -20.38 4.92 -26.48
CA CYS A 66 -20.88 6.21 -26.97
C CYS A 66 -20.05 6.83 -28.09
N GLY A 67 -19.34 5.98 -28.83
CA GLY A 67 -18.51 6.35 -29.96
C GLY A 67 -17.02 6.29 -29.65
N ARG A 68 -16.23 6.98 -30.47
CA ARG A 68 -14.77 6.93 -30.43
C ARG A 68 -14.21 7.60 -29.17
N ALA A 69 -13.44 6.85 -28.38
CA ALA A 69 -12.67 7.38 -27.27
C ALA A 69 -11.30 7.86 -27.77
N ARG A 70 -10.90 9.08 -27.40
CA ARG A 70 -9.63 9.69 -27.85
C ARG A 70 -8.49 9.52 -26.87
N LEU A 71 -8.79 9.61 -25.57
CA LEU A 71 -7.84 9.40 -24.49
C LEU A 71 -8.04 7.99 -23.93
N PRO A 72 -7.12 7.05 -24.12
CA PRO A 72 -7.23 5.72 -23.52
C PRO A 72 -7.04 5.82 -22.01
N SER A 73 -7.88 5.10 -21.26
CA SER A 73 -7.71 4.95 -19.82
C SER A 73 -6.57 3.97 -19.51
N LEU A 74 -5.99 4.03 -18.30
CA LEU A 74 -4.93 3.09 -17.90
C LEU A 74 -5.46 1.66 -17.88
N SER A 75 -6.67 1.44 -17.34
CA SER A 75 -7.36 0.14 -17.39
C SER A 75 -7.47 -0.42 -18.80
N ARG A 76 -7.63 0.42 -19.83
CA ARG A 76 -7.63 -0.02 -21.22
C ARG A 76 -6.22 -0.44 -21.69
N ILE A 77 -5.21 0.36 -21.39
CA ILE A 77 -3.82 0.12 -21.78
C ILE A 77 -3.31 -1.20 -21.20
N ILE A 78 -3.47 -1.40 -19.88
CA ILE A 78 -2.99 -2.61 -19.18
C ILE A 78 -3.77 -3.87 -19.58
N ASN A 79 -4.85 -3.72 -20.35
CA ASN A 79 -5.60 -4.82 -20.91
C ASN A 79 -5.14 -5.21 -22.31
N LEU A 80 -4.19 -4.53 -22.94
CA LEU A 80 -3.57 -4.98 -24.18
C LEU A 80 -2.64 -6.20 -23.94
N PRO A 81 -2.44 -7.08 -24.94
CA PRO A 81 -1.80 -8.39 -24.71
C PRO A 81 -0.37 -8.29 -24.17
N VAL A 82 0.43 -7.32 -24.63
CA VAL A 82 1.84 -7.17 -24.26
C VAL A 82 1.98 -6.36 -22.98
N GLU A 83 1.27 -5.24 -22.89
CA GLU A 83 1.25 -4.31 -21.77
C GLU A 83 0.79 -4.98 -20.48
N ARG A 84 -0.22 -5.85 -20.60
CA ARG A 84 -0.71 -6.67 -19.49
C ARG A 84 0.40 -7.49 -18.84
N VAL A 85 1.30 -8.06 -19.63
CA VAL A 85 2.37 -8.92 -19.09
C VAL A 85 3.33 -8.10 -18.23
N PHE A 86 3.74 -6.92 -18.71
CA PHE A 86 4.58 -6.00 -17.93
C PHE A 86 3.86 -5.56 -16.65
N TRP A 87 2.60 -5.15 -16.77
CA TRP A 87 1.79 -4.72 -15.64
C TRP A 87 1.66 -5.83 -14.58
N GLN A 88 1.23 -7.03 -14.98
CA GLN A 88 0.98 -8.14 -14.07
C GLN A 88 2.25 -8.60 -13.37
N ILE A 89 3.36 -8.78 -14.08
CA ILE A 89 4.63 -9.21 -13.45
C ILE A 89 5.05 -8.20 -12.37
N LEU A 90 5.00 -6.90 -12.69
CA LEU A 90 5.46 -5.85 -11.78
C LEU A 90 4.50 -5.65 -10.61
N ILE A 91 3.19 -5.66 -10.82
CA ILE A 91 2.20 -5.54 -9.74
C ILE A 91 2.21 -6.79 -8.86
N LEU A 92 2.31 -8.00 -9.41
CA LEU A 92 2.36 -9.22 -8.59
C LEU A 92 3.66 -9.30 -7.77
N ALA A 93 4.79 -8.86 -8.32
CA ALA A 93 6.03 -8.74 -7.57
C ALA A 93 5.95 -7.70 -6.43
N HIS A 94 5.11 -6.67 -6.59
CA HIS A 94 4.88 -5.63 -5.60
C HIS A 94 4.07 -6.09 -4.37
N ILE A 95 3.07 -6.95 -4.57
CA ILE A 95 2.15 -7.39 -3.50
C ILE A 95 2.87 -7.90 -2.23
N PRO A 96 3.82 -8.85 -2.28
CA PRO A 96 4.46 -9.37 -1.05
C PRO A 96 5.25 -8.29 -0.30
N ILE A 97 5.88 -7.36 -1.03
CA ILE A 97 6.63 -6.25 -0.44
C ILE A 97 5.68 -5.31 0.31
N ARG A 98 4.47 -5.09 -0.20
CA ARG A 98 3.44 -4.31 0.48
C ARG A 98 2.91 -4.95 1.73
N ILE A 99 2.68 -6.25 1.72
CA ILE A 99 2.26 -6.99 2.92
C ILE A 99 3.33 -6.83 4.02
N LEU A 100 4.61 -6.95 3.63
CA LEU A 100 5.74 -6.73 4.54
C LEU A 100 5.76 -5.30 5.12
N GLU A 101 5.65 -4.29 4.26
CA GLU A 101 5.61 -2.88 4.67
C GLU A 101 4.44 -2.62 5.64
N MET A 102 3.26 -3.09 5.28
CA MET A 102 2.03 -2.90 6.04
C MET A 102 2.09 -3.54 7.42
N THR A 103 2.58 -4.78 7.51
CA THR A 103 2.73 -5.51 8.80
C THR A 103 3.79 -4.88 9.70
N ALA A 104 4.91 -4.40 9.12
CA ALA A 104 5.92 -3.65 9.85
C ALA A 104 5.35 -2.35 10.43
N GLN A 105 4.54 -1.64 9.63
CA GLN A 105 3.90 -0.39 10.04
C GLN A 105 2.81 -0.60 11.11
N TYR A 106 2.00 -1.66 11.00
CA TYR A 106 1.00 -2.04 12.01
C TYR A 106 1.64 -2.26 13.38
N SER A 107 2.72 -3.05 13.43
CA SER A 107 3.50 -3.31 14.64
C SER A 107 4.15 -2.04 15.20
N ARG A 108 4.43 -1.06 14.34
CA ARG A 108 4.99 0.23 14.75
C ARG A 108 3.93 1.12 15.40
N TYR A 109 2.71 1.17 14.87
CA TYR A 109 1.64 1.97 15.45
C TYR A 109 1.33 1.56 16.89
N GLU A 110 1.32 0.26 17.18
CA GLU A 110 1.15 -0.24 18.55
C GLU A 110 2.27 0.20 19.50
N ARG A 111 3.53 0.12 19.07
CA ARG A 111 4.68 0.44 19.93
C ARG A 111 4.89 1.94 20.13
N ALA A 112 4.63 2.74 19.10
CA ALA A 112 4.81 4.20 19.10
C ALA A 112 3.59 4.94 19.67
N GLN A 113 2.70 4.23 20.37
CA GLN A 113 1.51 4.82 20.96
C GLN A 113 1.88 5.85 22.03
N ASN A 114 1.24 7.02 21.96
CA ASN A 114 1.40 8.08 22.94
C ASN A 114 0.84 7.68 24.30
N VAL A 115 1.65 7.77 25.35
CA VAL A 115 1.28 7.43 26.74
C VAL A 115 0.08 8.25 27.24
N LYS A 116 -0.10 9.47 26.71
CA LYS A 116 -1.20 10.38 27.08
C LYS A 116 -2.55 10.03 26.44
N TYR A 117 -2.54 9.36 25.28
CA TYR A 117 -3.73 8.85 24.59
C TYR A 117 -3.77 7.32 24.72
N SER A 118 -3.81 6.89 25.98
CA SER A 118 -3.98 5.50 26.41
C SER A 118 -5.00 4.76 25.55
N ASP A 119 -4.68 3.49 25.27
CA ASP A 119 -5.36 2.48 24.44
C ASP A 119 -6.87 2.68 24.24
N SER A 120 -7.23 3.66 23.40
CA SER A 120 -8.62 3.97 23.11
C SER A 120 -9.18 2.91 22.18
N LEU A 121 -10.43 2.53 22.39
CA LEU A 121 -11.14 1.60 21.49
C LEU A 121 -11.03 2.08 20.04
N VAL A 122 -11.14 3.39 19.82
CA VAL A 122 -10.99 4.03 18.50
C VAL A 122 -9.63 3.73 17.89
N PHE A 123 -8.53 3.88 18.65
CA PHE A 123 -7.20 3.58 18.13
C PHE A 123 -7.06 2.12 17.70
N ARG A 124 -7.54 1.17 18.52
CA ARG A 124 -7.53 -0.27 18.17
C ARG A 124 -8.37 -0.56 16.93
N LEU A 125 -9.56 0.03 16.82
CA LEU A 125 -10.43 -0.13 15.65
C LEU A 125 -9.74 0.39 14.38
N PHE A 126 -9.18 1.60 14.41
CA PHE A 126 -8.45 2.15 13.27
C PHE A 126 -7.25 1.29 12.88
N ARG A 127 -6.57 0.66 13.84
CA ARG A 127 -5.48 -0.29 13.59
C ARG A 127 -5.95 -1.54 12.84
N GLN A 128 -7.10 -2.09 13.22
CA GLN A 128 -7.71 -3.23 12.53
C GLN A 128 -8.18 -2.84 11.13
N VAL A 129 -8.88 -1.70 11.02
CA VAL A 129 -9.32 -1.14 9.74
C VAL A 129 -8.14 -0.97 8.80
N TYR A 130 -7.01 -0.43 9.27
CA TYR A 130 -5.80 -0.26 8.47
C TYR A 130 -5.30 -1.56 7.83
N ILE A 131 -5.19 -2.66 8.60
CA ILE A 131 -4.76 -3.96 8.05
C ILE A 131 -5.79 -4.53 7.11
N VAL A 132 -7.07 -4.56 7.52
CA VAL A 132 -8.13 -5.17 6.72
C VAL A 132 -8.30 -4.43 5.40
N SER A 133 -8.36 -3.09 5.42
CA SER A 133 -8.50 -2.29 4.21
C SER A 133 -7.27 -2.41 3.31
N GLY A 134 -6.06 -2.50 3.87
CA GLY A 134 -4.84 -2.68 3.09
C GLY A 134 -4.75 -4.06 2.42
N VAL A 135 -5.17 -5.14 3.10
CA VAL A 135 -5.28 -6.47 2.49
C VAL A 135 -6.32 -6.46 1.38
N LEU A 136 -7.49 -5.85 1.61
CA LEU A 136 -8.54 -5.72 0.60
C LEU A 136 -8.06 -4.89 -0.61
N GLU A 137 -7.35 -3.79 -0.40
CA GLU A 137 -6.75 -2.97 -1.47
C GLU A 137 -5.84 -3.83 -2.35
N LEU A 138 -4.93 -4.62 -1.76
CA LEU A 138 -4.03 -5.50 -2.51
C LEU A 138 -4.75 -6.64 -3.22
N LEU A 139 -5.77 -7.23 -2.59
CA LEU A 139 -6.61 -8.27 -3.19
C LEU A 139 -7.33 -7.73 -4.43
N PHE A 140 -7.97 -6.57 -4.32
CA PHE A 140 -8.71 -5.97 -5.43
C PHE A 140 -7.78 -5.41 -6.51
N LEU A 141 -6.60 -4.89 -6.16
CA LEU A 141 -5.57 -4.54 -7.14
C LEU A 141 -5.10 -5.77 -7.93
N THR A 142 -4.91 -6.90 -7.24
CA THR A 142 -4.55 -8.18 -7.88
C THR A 142 -5.66 -8.66 -8.81
N GLY A 143 -6.92 -8.64 -8.33
CA GLY A 143 -8.09 -8.98 -9.14
C GLY A 143 -8.24 -8.09 -10.37
N LEU A 144 -8.08 -6.77 -10.20
CA LEU A 144 -8.11 -5.77 -11.28
C LEU A 144 -7.01 -5.99 -12.33
N SER A 145 -5.85 -6.50 -11.89
CA SER A 145 -4.69 -6.73 -12.76
C SER A 145 -4.79 -8.07 -13.53
N ILE A 146 -5.37 -9.10 -12.92
CA ILE A 146 -5.51 -10.43 -13.53
C ILE A 146 -6.76 -10.52 -14.41
N ILE A 147 -7.91 -10.07 -13.88
CA ILE A 147 -9.20 -10.13 -14.56
C ILE A 147 -9.37 -8.85 -15.35
N GLY A 148 -9.03 -8.94 -16.61
CA GLY A 148 -9.11 -7.85 -17.54
C GLY A 148 -10.51 -7.61 -18.11
N GLU A 149 -10.62 -6.51 -18.83
CA GLU A 149 -11.82 -6.11 -19.55
C GLU A 149 -12.27 -7.15 -20.58
N ARG A 150 -11.31 -7.88 -21.20
CA ARG A 150 -11.56 -8.92 -22.20
C ARG A 150 -12.16 -10.19 -21.62
N GLU A 151 -11.73 -10.54 -20.41
CA GLU A 151 -12.19 -11.75 -19.72
C GLU A 151 -13.58 -11.52 -19.13
N ASN A 152 -13.74 -10.42 -18.38
CA ASN A 152 -15.03 -10.04 -17.82
C ASN A 152 -15.05 -8.55 -17.46
N THR A 153 -15.68 -7.75 -18.33
CA THR A 153 -15.80 -6.30 -18.15
C THR A 153 -16.53 -5.92 -16.85
N GLN A 154 -17.57 -6.66 -16.45
CA GLN A 154 -18.33 -6.33 -15.24
C GLN A 154 -17.51 -6.56 -13.98
N LEU A 155 -16.81 -7.70 -13.89
CA LEU A 155 -15.93 -7.99 -12.75
C LEU A 155 -14.76 -7.02 -12.67
N HIS A 156 -14.16 -6.65 -13.82
CA HIS A 156 -13.08 -5.67 -13.87
C HIS A 156 -13.52 -4.32 -13.27
N VAL A 157 -14.70 -3.83 -13.65
CA VAL A 157 -15.28 -2.59 -13.10
C VAL A 157 -15.60 -2.72 -11.61
N ILE A 158 -16.08 -3.88 -11.15
CA ILE A 158 -16.31 -4.14 -9.73
C ILE A 158 -15.00 -4.08 -8.94
N PHE A 159 -13.94 -4.73 -9.42
CA PHE A 159 -12.63 -4.68 -8.75
C PHE A 159 -12.06 -3.26 -8.74
N PHE A 160 -12.27 -2.49 -9.80
CA PHE A 160 -11.86 -1.09 -9.86
C PHE A 160 -12.50 -0.26 -8.73
N TYR A 161 -13.82 -0.37 -8.53
CA TYR A 161 -14.50 0.33 -7.45
C TYR A 161 -14.08 -0.17 -6.06
N LEU A 162 -13.99 -1.48 -5.87
CA LEU A 162 -13.62 -2.06 -4.59
C LEU A 162 -12.19 -1.70 -4.19
N PHE A 163 -11.26 -1.65 -5.16
CA PHE A 163 -9.91 -1.14 -4.97
C PHE A 163 -9.91 0.33 -4.52
N GLY A 164 -10.63 1.21 -5.22
CA GLY A 164 -10.71 2.63 -4.84
C GLY A 164 -11.32 2.85 -3.45
N ILE A 165 -12.42 2.16 -3.11
CA ILE A 165 -13.07 2.29 -1.80
C ILE A 165 -12.16 1.77 -0.67
N SER A 166 -11.55 0.59 -0.84
CA SER A 166 -10.62 0.05 0.16
C SER A 166 -9.38 0.92 0.32
N GLY A 167 -8.86 1.49 -0.77
CA GLY A 167 -7.77 2.47 -0.76
C GLY A 167 -8.13 3.74 0.03
N ILE A 168 -9.31 4.31 -0.16
CA ILE A 168 -9.76 5.49 0.63
C ILE A 168 -9.81 5.16 2.12
N VAL A 169 -10.42 4.02 2.49
CA VAL A 169 -10.50 3.59 3.89
C VAL A 169 -9.10 3.39 4.47
N PHE A 170 -8.18 2.80 3.70
CA PHE A 170 -6.78 2.64 4.09
C PHE A 170 -6.09 3.99 4.30
N MET A 171 -6.22 4.94 3.37
CA MET A 171 -5.60 6.27 3.48
C MET A 171 -6.07 7.02 4.71
N ILE A 172 -7.37 6.98 5.01
CA ILE A 172 -7.96 7.58 6.21
C ILE A 172 -7.40 6.92 7.47
N ALA A 173 -7.38 5.59 7.51
CA ALA A 173 -6.91 4.85 8.67
C ALA A 173 -5.41 5.09 8.94
N ASN A 174 -4.59 5.01 7.90
CA ASN A 174 -3.16 5.25 7.95
C ASN A 174 -2.84 6.70 8.40
N THR A 175 -3.53 7.70 7.84
CA THR A 175 -3.31 9.11 8.18
C THR A 175 -3.69 9.40 9.63
N TYR A 176 -4.81 8.83 10.11
CA TYR A 176 -5.22 8.94 11.52
C TYR A 176 -4.18 8.30 12.46
N LEU A 177 -3.79 7.05 12.20
CA LEU A 177 -2.81 6.34 13.03
C LEU A 177 -1.45 7.05 13.05
N HIS A 178 -1.02 7.59 11.91
CA HIS A 178 0.21 8.38 11.81
C HIS A 178 0.15 9.64 12.67
N ARG A 179 -1.00 10.34 12.66
CA ARG A 179 -1.19 11.53 13.51
C ARG A 179 -1.05 11.20 15.00
N GLN A 180 -1.61 10.07 15.43
CA GLN A 180 -1.63 9.68 16.84
C GLN A 180 -0.30 9.14 17.36
N THR A 181 0.59 8.70 16.48
CA THR A 181 1.83 7.99 16.87
C THR A 181 3.08 8.72 16.38
N LEU A 182 3.27 8.80 15.06
CA LEU A 182 4.52 9.21 14.44
C LEU A 182 4.64 10.72 14.18
N TYR A 183 3.55 11.48 14.33
CA TYR A 183 3.52 12.93 14.04
C TYR A 183 4.64 13.73 14.72
N HIS A 184 4.91 13.47 16.00
CA HIS A 184 5.93 14.18 16.76
C HIS A 184 7.34 13.60 16.60
N THR A 185 7.52 12.61 15.72
CA THR A 185 8.84 12.04 15.43
C THR A 185 9.58 12.98 14.48
N SER A 186 10.37 13.89 15.05
CA SER A 186 11.26 14.78 14.29
C SER A 186 12.39 13.98 13.61
N PRO A 187 12.83 14.33 12.38
CA PRO A 187 12.40 15.47 11.55
C PRO A 187 11.28 15.16 10.54
N ASN A 188 11.08 13.89 10.18
CA ASN A 188 10.26 13.52 9.01
C ASN A 188 8.76 13.29 9.30
N GLY A 189 8.37 13.11 10.57
CA GLY A 189 7.00 12.73 10.94
C GLY A 189 5.93 13.76 10.56
N VAL A 190 6.25 15.05 10.68
CA VAL A 190 5.34 16.15 10.29
C VAL A 190 5.22 16.25 8.77
N LEU A 191 6.33 16.14 8.04
CA LEU A 191 6.31 16.16 6.58
C LEU A 191 5.50 14.99 6.02
N SER A 192 5.75 13.78 6.53
CA SER A 192 5.00 12.57 6.19
C SER A 192 3.50 12.76 6.42
N PHE A 193 3.11 13.33 7.57
CA PHE A 193 1.70 13.62 7.85
C PHE A 193 1.08 14.61 6.85
N ARG A 194 1.77 15.71 6.54
CA ARG A 194 1.29 16.72 5.59
C ARG A 194 1.08 16.14 4.19
N LEU A 195 2.02 15.31 3.73
CA LEU A 195 1.91 14.63 2.43
C LEU A 195 0.77 13.61 2.42
N LYS A 196 0.62 12.80 3.48
CA LYS A 196 -0.51 11.86 3.60
C LYS A 196 -1.86 12.58 3.53
N VAL A 197 -2.02 13.69 4.27
CA VAL A 197 -3.25 14.50 4.21
C VAL A 197 -3.46 15.09 2.82
N LEU A 198 -2.43 15.64 2.19
CA LEU A 198 -2.52 16.20 0.84
C LEU A 198 -3.02 15.16 -0.17
N PHE A 199 -2.35 13.99 -0.24
CA PHE A 199 -2.71 12.95 -1.20
C PHE A 199 -4.07 12.32 -0.91
N MET A 200 -4.41 12.11 0.37
CA MET A 200 -5.75 11.64 0.77
C MET A 200 -6.85 12.61 0.33
N VAL A 201 -6.66 13.92 0.54
CA VAL A 201 -7.65 14.95 0.14
C VAL A 201 -7.77 15.03 -1.38
N LEU A 202 -6.65 15.00 -2.11
CA LEU A 202 -6.68 14.97 -3.57
C LEU A 202 -7.42 13.74 -4.10
N TYR A 203 -7.16 12.56 -3.54
CA TYR A 203 -7.84 11.32 -3.91
C TYR A 203 -9.36 11.44 -3.66
N LEU A 204 -9.76 11.90 -2.47
CA LEU A 204 -11.18 12.11 -2.11
C LEU A 204 -11.92 13.10 -3.01
N ILE A 205 -11.22 14.08 -3.60
CA ILE A 205 -11.81 15.03 -4.55
C ILE A 205 -11.94 14.41 -5.95
N ILE A 206 -10.94 13.64 -6.40
CA ILE A 206 -10.90 13.08 -7.75
C ILE A 206 -11.87 11.89 -7.91
N SER A 207 -12.00 11.03 -6.90
CA SER A 207 -12.88 9.84 -6.96
C SER A 207 -14.33 10.13 -7.32
N PRO A 208 -15.04 11.09 -6.69
CA PRO A 208 -16.42 11.38 -7.08
C PRO A 208 -16.51 11.96 -8.50
N ILE A 209 -15.51 12.72 -8.96
CA ILE A 209 -15.46 13.24 -10.33
C ILE A 209 -15.35 12.08 -11.32
N MET A 210 -14.45 11.12 -11.05
CA MET A 210 -14.26 9.93 -11.88
C MET A 210 -15.54 9.08 -11.97
N VAL A 211 -16.16 8.77 -10.84
CA VAL A 211 -17.41 7.99 -10.77
C VAL A 211 -18.52 8.70 -11.54
N THR A 212 -18.66 10.01 -11.35
CA THR A 212 -19.68 10.81 -12.03
C THR A 212 -19.44 10.85 -13.55
N ALA A 213 -18.20 11.04 -13.98
CA ALA A 213 -17.83 11.08 -15.40
C ALA A 213 -18.12 9.73 -16.08
N PHE A 214 -17.78 8.62 -15.43
CA PHE A 214 -18.08 7.28 -15.92
C PHE A 214 -19.59 7.02 -15.98
N TYR A 215 -20.33 7.41 -14.95
CA TYR A 215 -21.79 7.32 -14.94
C TYR A 215 -22.45 8.13 -16.06
N MET A 216 -22.03 9.38 -16.25
CA MET A 216 -22.55 10.24 -17.33
C MET A 216 -22.24 9.68 -18.71
N TYR A 217 -21.06 9.09 -18.89
CA TYR A 217 -20.70 8.43 -20.13
C TYR A 217 -21.60 7.21 -20.41
N TRP A 218 -21.83 6.35 -19.43
CA TRP A 218 -22.65 5.14 -19.60
C TRP A 218 -24.15 5.39 -19.70
N LYS A 219 -24.71 6.31 -18.90
CA LYS A 219 -26.16 6.54 -18.84
C LYS A 219 -26.66 7.66 -19.73
N LYS A 220 -25.87 8.73 -19.90
CA LYS A 220 -26.27 9.92 -20.66
C LYS A 220 -25.54 10.06 -22.00
N CYS A 221 -24.66 9.11 -22.33
CA CYS A 221 -23.90 9.07 -23.57
C CYS A 221 -23.07 10.34 -23.86
N LEU A 222 -22.57 10.96 -22.79
CA LEU A 222 -21.76 12.16 -22.89
C LEU A 222 -20.32 11.77 -23.24
N LYS A 223 -19.92 11.95 -24.52
CA LYS A 223 -18.61 11.53 -25.06
C LYS A 223 -17.42 11.98 -24.19
N MET A 224 -17.46 13.24 -23.71
CA MET A 224 -16.42 13.81 -22.84
C MET A 224 -16.25 13.10 -21.50
N GLY A 225 -17.25 12.36 -21.04
CA GLY A 225 -17.22 11.66 -19.76
C GLY A 225 -16.14 10.58 -19.70
N TYR A 226 -15.85 9.92 -20.82
CA TYR A 226 -14.80 8.91 -20.87
C TYR A 226 -13.40 9.53 -20.75
N GLU A 227 -13.16 10.67 -21.41
CA GLU A 227 -11.86 11.35 -21.37
C GLU A 227 -11.58 11.93 -19.98
N VAL A 228 -12.60 12.48 -19.32
CA VAL A 228 -12.51 12.91 -17.92
C VAL A 228 -12.25 11.71 -16.99
N PHE A 229 -12.97 10.60 -17.18
CA PHE A 229 -12.72 9.36 -16.44
C PHE A 229 -11.25 8.89 -16.60
N ALA A 230 -10.75 8.81 -17.83
CA ALA A 230 -9.38 8.38 -18.11
C ALA A 230 -8.35 9.31 -17.45
N LEU A 231 -8.54 10.63 -17.51
CA LEU A 231 -7.67 11.59 -16.85
C LEU A 231 -7.66 11.41 -15.32
N CYS A 232 -8.84 11.27 -14.72
CA CYS A 232 -8.96 11.02 -13.29
C CYS A 232 -8.28 9.71 -12.88
N GLU A 233 -8.41 8.65 -13.67
CA GLU A 233 -7.75 7.37 -13.41
C GLU A 233 -6.22 7.52 -13.35
N TYR A 234 -5.61 8.21 -14.31
CA TYR A 234 -4.16 8.47 -14.27
C TYR A 234 -3.74 9.25 -13.02
N LEU A 235 -4.50 10.27 -12.65
CA LEU A 235 -4.22 11.08 -11.47
C LEU A 235 -4.36 10.26 -10.18
N GLU A 236 -5.40 9.45 -10.05
CA GLU A 236 -5.60 8.59 -8.88
C GLU A 236 -4.51 7.55 -8.73
N VAL A 237 -4.08 6.90 -9.80
CA VAL A 237 -2.99 5.92 -9.77
C VAL A 237 -1.69 6.60 -9.30
N LEU A 238 -1.37 7.77 -9.85
CA LEU A 238 -0.20 8.55 -9.44
C LEU A 238 -0.29 8.96 -7.97
N ILE A 239 -1.43 9.49 -7.53
CA ILE A 239 -1.66 9.91 -6.15
C ILE A 239 -1.60 8.73 -5.20
N ASN A 240 -2.12 7.56 -5.58
CA ASN A 240 -2.04 6.36 -4.75
C ASN A 240 -0.58 5.92 -4.57
N ILE A 241 0.20 5.87 -5.65
CA ILE A 241 1.64 5.57 -5.59
C ILE A 241 2.36 6.60 -4.69
N MET A 242 2.07 7.89 -4.84
CA MET A 242 2.68 8.95 -4.03
C MET A 242 2.27 8.88 -2.55
N PHE A 243 0.99 8.62 -2.25
CA PHE A 243 0.49 8.45 -0.88
C PHE A 243 1.29 7.36 -0.17
N HIS A 244 1.38 6.21 -0.82
CA HIS A 244 2.12 5.09 -0.31
C HIS A 244 3.63 5.34 -0.21
N SER A 245 4.19 6.15 -1.12
CA SER A 245 5.60 6.56 -1.06
C SER A 245 5.96 7.36 0.18
N THR A 246 4.97 7.92 0.89
CA THR A 246 5.21 8.60 2.17
C THR A 246 5.74 7.65 3.25
N CYS A 247 5.60 6.33 3.09
CA CYS A 247 6.19 5.34 4.01
C CYS A 247 7.71 5.47 4.12
N TYR A 248 8.40 5.94 3.06
CA TYR A 248 9.83 6.21 3.11
C TYR A 248 10.22 7.11 4.27
N LEU A 249 9.47 8.20 4.44
CA LEU A 249 9.70 9.19 5.48
C LEU A 249 9.47 8.61 6.87
N ASP A 250 8.66 7.56 6.97
CA ASP A 250 8.37 6.88 8.22
C ASP A 250 9.50 5.90 8.59
N ILE A 251 10.13 5.26 7.59
CA ILE A 251 11.09 4.16 7.77
C ILE A 251 12.56 4.63 7.70
N LYS A 252 12.86 5.77 7.04
CA LYS A 252 14.19 6.27 6.64
C LYS A 252 15.34 6.06 7.65
N ASP A 253 15.09 6.17 8.95
CA ASP A 253 16.15 6.16 9.98
C ASP A 253 15.96 5.11 11.09
N ARG A 254 15.05 4.13 10.96
CA ARG A 254 14.51 3.44 12.15
C ARG A 254 14.23 1.93 12.07
N VAL A 255 14.40 1.25 10.93
CA VAL A 255 14.05 -0.18 10.82
C VAL A 255 15.28 -0.99 10.40
N VAL A 256 15.67 -1.97 11.23
CA VAL A 256 16.50 -3.09 10.80
C VAL A 256 15.58 -4.30 10.79
N LEU A 257 15.30 -4.88 9.63
CA LEU A 257 14.70 -6.20 9.59
C LEU A 257 15.81 -7.22 9.83
N ILE A 258 15.74 -7.96 10.93
CA ILE A 258 16.66 -9.05 11.25
C ILE A 258 15.88 -10.35 11.18
N ILE A 259 15.88 -11.00 10.04
CA ILE A 259 15.37 -12.37 9.93
C ILE A 259 16.29 -13.25 10.78
N ARG A 260 15.78 -13.79 11.89
CA ARG A 260 16.53 -14.71 12.75
C ARG A 260 16.02 -16.12 12.49
N TYR A 261 16.95 -17.01 12.16
CA TYR A 261 16.74 -18.45 12.21
C TYR A 261 16.75 -18.88 13.69
N VAL A 262 15.81 -19.71 14.11
CA VAL A 262 15.74 -20.25 15.47
C VAL A 262 15.61 -21.77 15.36
N ASP A 263 16.64 -22.50 15.79
CA ASP A 263 16.56 -23.95 15.89
C ASP A 263 15.58 -24.35 17.00
N LYS A 264 14.86 -25.46 16.79
CA LYS A 264 13.88 -26.00 17.76
C LYS A 264 14.51 -26.28 19.15
N ILE A 265 15.83 -26.46 19.20
CA ILE A 265 16.63 -26.74 20.40
C ILE A 265 16.91 -25.44 21.19
N ASP A 266 17.07 -24.29 20.53
CA ASP A 266 17.35 -23.02 21.20
C ASP A 266 16.12 -22.48 21.93
N ILE A 267 14.91 -22.83 21.48
CA ILE A 267 13.66 -22.49 22.17
C ILE A 267 13.60 -23.13 23.57
N LEU A 268 14.11 -24.36 23.74
CA LEU A 268 14.14 -25.03 25.04
C LEU A 268 15.19 -24.42 25.97
N LYS A 269 16.36 -24.03 25.43
CA LYS A 269 17.39 -23.30 26.19
C LYS A 269 16.93 -21.90 26.60
N ASP A 270 16.25 -21.17 25.72
CA ASP A 270 15.70 -19.85 26.03
C ASP A 270 14.52 -19.93 27.01
N ALA A 271 13.75 -21.02 27.00
CA ALA A 271 12.70 -21.28 28.00
C ALA A 271 13.29 -21.57 29.40
N ASP A 272 14.38 -22.33 29.47
CA ASP A 272 15.12 -22.57 30.73
C ASP A 272 15.81 -21.28 31.24
N LEU A 273 16.37 -20.47 30.33
CA LEU A 273 16.96 -19.17 30.66
C LEU A 273 15.90 -18.15 31.11
N ALA A 274 14.70 -18.17 30.50
CA ALA A 274 13.55 -17.35 30.91
C ALA A 274 12.97 -17.79 32.27
N GLY A 275 13.09 -19.07 32.63
CA GLY A 275 12.81 -19.58 33.97
C GLY A 275 13.76 -18.99 35.03
N SER A 276 15.04 -18.85 34.70
CA SER A 276 16.07 -18.25 35.57
C SER A 276 15.96 -16.72 35.69
N LEU A 277 15.60 -16.04 34.59
CA LEU A 277 15.46 -14.57 34.54
C LEU A 277 14.15 -14.04 35.16
N LYS A 278 13.20 -14.91 35.50
CA LYS A 278 11.94 -14.56 36.16
C LYS A 278 12.11 -13.89 37.54
N SER A 279 13.33 -13.91 38.11
CA SER A 279 13.63 -13.22 39.37
C SER A 279 14.12 -11.77 39.23
N LYS A 280 14.51 -11.26 38.04
CA LYS A 280 15.19 -9.96 38.00
C LYS A 280 14.80 -8.89 36.99
N GLU A 281 14.07 -9.11 35.90
CA GLU A 281 13.56 -7.95 35.12
C GLU A 281 12.50 -8.36 34.09
N LYS A 282 11.32 -7.74 34.17
CA LYS A 282 10.20 -7.94 33.23
C LYS A 282 10.57 -7.40 31.84
N ILE A 283 11.15 -8.23 30.99
CA ILE A 283 11.14 -8.03 29.54
C ILE A 283 9.96 -8.83 28.99
N ILE A 284 8.94 -8.09 28.57
CA ILE A 284 7.73 -8.63 27.93
C ILE A 284 8.13 -9.17 26.55
N LEU A 285 8.38 -10.47 26.48
CA LEU A 285 8.30 -11.25 25.26
C LEU A 285 6.87 -11.78 25.18
N ALA A 286 6.01 -11.12 24.40
CA ALA A 286 4.69 -11.63 24.08
C ALA A 286 4.71 -12.05 22.61
N ILE A 287 4.98 -13.33 22.39
CA ILE A 287 4.43 -14.09 21.27
C ILE A 287 3.04 -14.50 21.74
N ASN A 288 2.05 -13.72 21.31
CA ASN A 288 0.67 -14.09 21.02
C ASN A 288 -0.02 -12.87 20.39
#